data_AF-A0A950QQP9-F1
#
_entry.id   AF-A0A950QQP9-F1
#
_cell.length_a   1.000
_cell.length_b   1.000
_cell.length_c   1.000
_cell.angle_alpha   90.00
_cell.angle_beta   90.00
_cell.angle_gamma   90.00
#
_symmetry.space_group_name_H-M   'P 1'
#
loop_
_entity.id
_entity.type
_entity.pdbx_description
1 polymer ?
#
loop_
_entity_poly.entity_id
_entity_poly.type
_entity_poly.pdbx_seq_one_letter_code
_entity_poly.pdbx_strand_id
1 'polypeptide(L)'
;MIPLNDFSRQWRDVSEEALAAFAATGESGWYILGREVREFEDELAAFWHTGYAVGVASGLDALEIGLRCLGCKPGDKVLTTPVSAFATTLAVLRIGAVPVFVDTDECGLIDLSGVRHVLSRDESIRFFLPVHLFGHALNACGIRSL
;
A
#
# COMPACT_ATOMS: atom_id res chain seq x y z
N MET A 1 29.29 -0.74 16.60
CA MET A 1 28.39 -1.47 15.67
C MET A 1 27.42 -0.44 15.10
N ILE A 2 27.28 -0.36 13.77
CA ILE A 2 26.30 0.54 13.14
C ILE A 2 25.05 -0.28 12.84
N PRO A 3 23.90 -0.01 13.46
CA PRO A 3 22.67 -0.76 13.18
C PRO A 3 22.12 -0.38 11.79
N LEU A 4 21.49 -1.34 11.11
CA LEU A 4 20.79 -1.07 9.84
C LEU A 4 19.60 -0.13 10.05
N ASN A 5 18.86 -0.31 11.15
CA ASN A 5 17.78 0.57 11.61
C ASN A 5 18.02 0.93 13.09
N ASP A 6 18.05 2.22 13.44
CA ASP A 6 18.24 2.69 14.83
C ASP A 6 16.89 3.11 15.46
N PHE A 7 16.15 2.12 15.97
CA PHE A 7 14.88 2.37 16.66
C PHE A 7 15.06 3.01 18.04
N SER A 8 16.24 2.90 18.66
CA SER A 8 16.53 3.55 19.93
C SER A 8 16.64 5.07 19.78
N ARG A 9 17.10 5.55 18.62
CA ARG A 9 17.01 6.96 18.26
C ARG A 9 15.55 7.40 18.07
N GLN A 10 14.79 6.68 17.24
CA GLN A 10 13.38 7.01 17.01
C GLN A 10 12.60 7.09 18.32
N TRP A 11 12.78 6.13 19.23
CA TRP A 11 12.12 6.14 20.53
C TRP A 11 12.46 7.41 21.34
N ARG A 12 13.73 7.82 21.39
CA ARG A 12 14.11 9.05 22.10
C ARG A 12 13.48 10.30 21.51
N ASP A 13 13.24 10.30 20.20
CA ASP A 13 12.65 11.44 19.50
C ASP A 13 11.12 11.56 19.76
N VAL A 14 10.43 10.46 20.07
CA VAL A 14 8.96 10.43 20.17
C VAL A 14 8.39 9.95 21.51
N SER A 15 9.23 9.51 22.46
CA SER A 15 8.76 8.76 23.64
C SER A 15 7.82 9.55 24.54
N GLU A 16 8.03 10.85 24.69
CA GLU A 16 7.18 11.69 25.55
C GLU A 16 5.75 11.75 24.98
N GLU A 17 5.62 12.09 23.69
CA GLU A 17 4.34 12.15 22.98
C GLU A 17 3.66 10.78 22.91
N ALA A 18 4.42 9.71 22.62
CA ALA A 18 3.90 8.36 22.54
C ALA A 18 3.33 7.85 23.88
N LEU A 19 4.02 8.13 24.99
CA LEU A 19 3.55 7.76 26.33
C LEU A 19 2.32 8.56 26.74
N ALA A 20 2.25 9.85 26.38
CA ALA A 20 1.06 10.67 26.62
C ALA A 20 -0.16 10.15 25.84
N ALA A 21 0.01 9.80 24.55
CA ALA A 21 -1.06 9.23 23.73
C ALA A 21 -1.53 7.87 24.26
N PHE A 22 -0.60 7.03 24.73
CA PHE A 22 -0.93 5.75 25.37
C PHE A 22 -1.76 5.95 26.64
N ALA A 23 -1.35 6.88 27.52
CA ALA A 23 -2.08 7.18 28.74
C ALA A 23 -3.49 7.72 28.44
N ALA A 24 -3.61 8.69 27.54
CA ALA A 24 -4.89 9.27 27.13
C ALA A 24 -5.86 8.21 26.57
N THR A 25 -5.35 7.29 25.73
CA THR A 25 -6.15 6.17 25.20
C THR A 25 -6.61 5.24 26.33
N GLY A 26 -5.72 4.88 27.26
CA GLY A 26 -6.06 4.05 28.42
C GLY A 26 -7.10 4.69 29.35
N GLU A 27 -6.96 5.99 29.62
CA GLU A 27 -7.91 6.77 30.43
C GLU A 27 -9.28 6.91 29.75
N SER A 28 -9.33 6.96 28.41
CA SER A 28 -10.59 7.00 27.67
C SER A 28 -11.41 5.71 27.77
N GLY A 29 -10.75 4.56 27.99
CA GLY A 29 -11.37 3.24 27.96
C GLY A 29 -11.88 2.78 26.59
N TRP A 30 -11.56 3.49 25.50
CA TRP A 30 -12.08 3.22 24.16
C TRP A 30 -10.97 2.83 23.18
N TYR A 31 -10.90 1.54 22.83
CA TYR A 31 -9.73 0.99 22.11
C TYR A 31 -9.94 0.68 20.63
N ILE A 32 -11.18 0.62 20.15
CA ILE A 32 -11.51 0.17 18.80
C ILE A 32 -12.26 1.28 18.08
N LEU A 33 -11.72 1.74 16.95
CA LEU A 33 -12.33 2.81 16.13
C LEU A 33 -12.65 4.07 16.96
N GLY A 34 -11.72 4.45 17.84
CA GLY A 34 -11.83 5.60 18.72
C GLY A 34 -11.50 6.92 18.03
N ARG A 35 -11.52 8.00 18.83
CA ARG A 35 -11.23 9.36 18.35
C ARG A 35 -9.87 9.44 17.65
N GLU A 36 -8.83 8.85 18.24
CA GLU A 36 -7.46 8.88 17.71
C GLU A 36 -7.35 8.26 16.30
N VAL A 37 -8.16 7.23 15.99
CA VAL A 37 -8.20 6.64 14.63
C VAL A 37 -8.82 7.63 13.64
N ARG A 38 -9.93 8.27 14.01
CA ARG A 38 -10.61 9.25 13.15
C ARG A 38 -9.73 10.48 12.89
N GLU A 39 -9.13 11.03 13.94
CA GLU A 39 -8.24 12.20 13.84
C GLU A 39 -7.02 11.87 12.95
N PHE A 40 -6.42 10.69 13.13
CA PHE A 40 -5.35 10.23 12.25
C PHE A 40 -5.78 10.08 10.78
N GLU A 41 -6.96 9.52 10.51
CA GLU A 41 -7.49 9.40 9.14
C GLU A 41 -7.72 10.78 8.50
N ASP A 42 -8.28 11.74 9.25
CA ASP A 42 -8.52 13.09 8.77
C ASP A 42 -7.20 13.84 8.49
N GLU A 43 -6.22 13.74 9.39
CA GLU A 43 -4.89 14.33 9.23
C GLU A 43 -4.12 13.70 8.06
N LEU A 44 -4.21 12.38 7.89
CA LEU A 44 -3.53 11.68 6.81
C LEU A 44 -4.11 12.03 5.43
N ALA A 45 -5.44 12.14 5.34
CA ALA A 45 -6.11 12.62 4.13
C ALA A 45 -5.67 14.05 3.78
N ALA A 46 -5.58 14.93 4.79
CA ALA A 46 -5.09 16.29 4.61
C ALA A 46 -3.62 16.34 4.16
N PHE A 47 -2.76 15.53 4.79
CA PHE A 47 -1.33 15.43 4.49
C PHE A 47 -1.06 14.97 3.06
N TRP A 48 -1.81 13.99 2.55
CA TRP A 48 -1.69 13.50 1.17
C TRP A 48 -2.56 14.25 0.16
N HIS A 49 -3.30 15.27 0.59
CA HIS A 49 -4.23 16.02 -0.25
C HIS A 49 -5.26 15.13 -0.97
N THR A 50 -5.79 14.13 -0.26
CA THR A 50 -6.85 13.24 -0.73
C THR A 50 -8.18 13.55 -0.03
N GLY A 51 -9.29 13.10 -0.62
CA GLY A 51 -10.61 13.32 0.00
C GLY A 51 -10.88 12.44 1.22
N TYR A 52 -10.18 11.31 1.35
CA TYR A 52 -10.40 10.30 2.39
C TYR A 52 -9.10 9.55 2.69
N ALA A 53 -8.98 9.06 3.92
CA ALA A 53 -8.08 7.99 4.32
C ALA A 53 -8.84 7.01 5.22
N VAL A 54 -8.49 5.73 5.18
CA VAL A 54 -9.13 4.69 5.99
C VAL A 54 -8.04 3.78 6.57
N GLY A 55 -7.98 3.73 7.90
CA GLY A 55 -7.10 2.86 8.65
C GLY A 55 -7.57 1.41 8.57
N VAL A 56 -6.62 0.51 8.28
CA VAL A 56 -6.84 -0.94 8.26
C VAL A 56 -5.72 -1.63 9.02
N ALA A 57 -5.86 -2.93 9.27
CA ALA A 57 -4.94 -3.67 10.14
C ALA A 57 -3.53 -3.82 9.55
N SER A 58 -3.36 -3.81 8.22
CA SER A 58 -2.05 -3.97 7.59
C SER A 58 -2.02 -3.43 6.15
N GLY A 59 -0.80 -3.24 5.61
CA GLY A 59 -0.63 -2.92 4.19
C GLY A 59 -1.15 -4.02 3.25
N LEU A 60 -1.12 -5.29 3.66
CA LEU A 60 -1.72 -6.38 2.90
C LEU A 60 -3.24 -6.21 2.81
N ASP A 61 -3.89 -5.94 3.96
CA ASP A 61 -5.34 -5.72 3.98
C ASP A 61 -5.72 -4.47 3.17
N ALA A 62 -4.89 -3.42 3.18
CA ALA A 62 -5.11 -2.23 2.36
C ALA A 62 -5.14 -2.57 0.86
N LEU A 63 -4.20 -3.40 0.38
CA LEU A 63 -4.16 -3.85 -1.02
C LEU A 63 -5.37 -4.72 -1.37
N GLU A 64 -5.72 -5.70 -0.52
CA GLU A 64 -6.86 -6.58 -0.74
C GLU A 64 -8.18 -5.79 -0.76
N ILE A 65 -8.43 -4.99 0.28
CA ILE A 65 -9.64 -4.18 0.42
C ILE A 65 -9.74 -3.19 -0.73
N GLY A 66 -8.64 -2.51 -1.09
CA GLY A 66 -8.60 -1.58 -2.21
C GLY A 66 -9.00 -2.23 -3.53
N LEU A 67 -8.44 -3.40 -3.86
CA LEU A 67 -8.82 -4.15 -5.06
C LEU A 67 -10.29 -4.58 -5.03
N ARG A 68 -10.81 -5.03 -3.88
CA ARG A 68 -12.23 -5.39 -3.73
C ARG A 68 -13.15 -4.19 -3.90
N CYS A 69 -12.78 -3.01 -3.38
CA CYS A 69 -13.52 -1.76 -3.56
C CYS A 69 -13.54 -1.32 -5.04
N LEU A 70 -12.47 -1.59 -5.79
CA LEU A 70 -12.43 -1.41 -7.25
C LEU A 70 -13.24 -2.46 -8.02
N GLY A 71 -13.80 -3.46 -7.33
CA GLY A 71 -14.66 -4.48 -7.92
C GLY A 71 -13.93 -5.73 -8.40
N CYS A 72 -12.67 -5.96 -7.99
CA CYS A 72 -11.92 -7.17 -8.33
C CYS A 72 -12.56 -8.41 -7.70
N LYS A 73 -12.72 -9.46 -8.51
CA LYS A 73 -13.40 -10.71 -8.17
C LYS A 73 -12.52 -11.93 -8.45
N PRO A 74 -12.88 -13.11 -7.91
CA PRO A 74 -12.21 -14.35 -8.29
C PRO A 74 -12.15 -14.53 -9.80
N GLY A 75 -10.98 -14.93 -10.32
CA GLY A 75 -10.71 -15.10 -11.75
C GLY A 75 -10.29 -13.83 -12.50
N ASP A 76 -10.49 -12.63 -11.94
CA ASP A 76 -10.01 -11.40 -12.57
C ASP A 76 -8.48 -11.37 -12.62
N LYS A 77 -7.93 -10.72 -13.64
CA LYS A 77 -6.48 -10.56 -13.80
C LYS A 77 -6.01 -9.26 -13.17
N VAL A 78 -4.99 -9.35 -12.32
CA VAL A 78 -4.32 -8.20 -11.70
C VAL A 78 -2.88 -8.15 -12.16
N LEU A 79 -2.54 -7.11 -12.92
CA LEU A 79 -1.18 -6.89 -13.41
C LEU A 79 -0.31 -6.35 -12.28
N THR A 80 0.86 -6.95 -12.07
CA THR A 80 1.85 -6.54 -11.07
C THR A 80 3.24 -7.08 -11.44
N THR A 81 4.22 -6.96 -10.54
CA THR A 81 5.60 -7.45 -10.73
C THR A 81 5.93 -8.58 -9.76
N PRO A 82 6.73 -9.59 -10.16
CA PRO A 82 7.22 -10.60 -9.23
C PRO A 82 8.30 -10.06 -8.28
N VAL A 83 8.90 -8.90 -8.58
CA VAL A 83 9.89 -8.22 -7.74
C VAL A 83 9.17 -7.29 -6.78
N SER A 84 8.65 -7.87 -5.69
CA SER A 84 7.94 -7.13 -4.64
C SER A 84 7.93 -7.91 -3.32
N ALA A 85 7.43 -7.28 -2.26
CA ALA A 85 7.03 -8.00 -1.04
C ALA A 85 5.90 -9.00 -1.36
N PHE A 86 5.95 -10.18 -0.73
CA PHE A 86 4.98 -11.27 -0.94
C PHE A 86 3.51 -10.84 -0.73
N ALA A 87 3.28 -9.81 0.11
CA ALA A 87 1.98 -9.25 0.39
C ALA A 87 1.23 -8.77 -0.86
N THR A 88 1.95 -8.28 -1.88
CA THR A 88 1.37 -7.80 -3.14
C THR A 88 0.64 -8.92 -3.88
N THR A 89 1.34 -10.03 -4.13
CA THR A 89 0.75 -11.20 -4.79
C THR A 89 -0.26 -11.90 -3.89
N LEU A 90 -0.02 -11.94 -2.57
CA LEU A 90 -0.93 -12.57 -1.63
C LEU A 90 -2.29 -11.86 -1.56
N ALA A 91 -2.32 -10.52 -1.65
CA ALA A 91 -3.57 -9.76 -1.72
C ALA A 91 -4.41 -10.17 -2.93
N VAL A 92 -3.78 -10.33 -4.10
CA VAL A 92 -4.44 -10.80 -5.33
C VAL A 92 -4.98 -12.22 -5.14
N LEU A 93 -4.16 -13.13 -4.63
CA LEU A 93 -4.54 -14.53 -4.44
C LEU A 93 -5.65 -14.71 -3.38
N ARG A 94 -5.69 -13.91 -2.32
CA ARG A 94 -6.76 -13.94 -1.30
C ARG A 94 -8.13 -13.53 -1.86
N ILE A 95 -8.15 -12.74 -2.93
CA ILE A 95 -9.38 -12.43 -3.68
C ILE A 95 -9.82 -13.62 -4.55
N GLY A 96 -8.91 -14.55 -4.85
CA GLY A 96 -9.09 -15.57 -5.89
C GLY A 96 -8.80 -15.04 -7.29
N ALA A 97 -8.22 -13.85 -7.39
CA ALA A 97 -7.80 -13.25 -8.65
C ALA A 97 -6.46 -13.85 -9.12
N VAL A 98 -6.10 -13.60 -10.38
CA VAL A 98 -4.92 -14.16 -11.05
C VAL A 98 -3.87 -13.07 -11.25
N PRO A 99 -2.68 -13.19 -10.65
CA PRO A 99 -1.60 -12.24 -10.90
C PRO A 99 -1.05 -12.41 -12.32
N VAL A 100 -0.89 -11.29 -13.03
CA VAL A 100 -0.20 -11.22 -14.32
C VAL A 100 1.10 -10.45 -14.11
N PHE A 101 2.22 -11.10 -14.36
CA PHE A 101 3.53 -10.54 -14.04
C PHE A 101 4.16 -9.82 -15.23
N VAL A 102 4.69 -8.63 -14.96
CA VAL A 102 5.61 -7.89 -15.84
C VAL A 102 6.90 -7.65 -15.06
N ASP A 103 8.03 -7.78 -15.75
CA ASP A 103 9.35 -7.60 -15.16
C ASP A 103 9.63 -6.14 -14.76
N THR A 104 10.75 -5.90 -14.08
CA THR A 104 11.15 -4.56 -13.64
C THR A 104 12.20 -3.91 -14.51
N ASP A 105 12.28 -2.59 -14.41
CA ASP A 105 13.43 -1.82 -14.83
C ASP A 105 14.64 -2.03 -13.89
N GLU A 106 15.73 -1.33 -14.19
CA GLU A 106 16.98 -1.36 -13.41
C GLU A 106 16.84 -0.80 -11.99
N CYS A 107 15.79 -0.02 -11.71
CA CYS A 107 15.48 0.51 -10.38
C CYS A 107 14.62 -0.46 -9.55
N GLY A 108 14.24 -1.62 -10.11
CA GLY A 108 13.33 -2.55 -9.46
C GLY A 108 11.87 -2.09 -9.47
N LEU A 109 11.52 -1.11 -10.30
CA LEU A 109 10.15 -0.67 -10.53
C LEU A 109 9.59 -1.39 -11.76
N ILE A 110 8.28 -1.66 -11.80
CA ILE A 110 7.68 -2.37 -12.94
C ILE A 110 7.90 -1.63 -14.28
N ASP A 111 8.36 -2.35 -15.30
CA ASP A 111 8.63 -1.76 -16.62
C ASP A 111 7.34 -1.41 -17.35
N LEU A 112 7.06 -0.11 -17.45
CA LEU A 112 5.85 0.41 -18.10
C LEU A 112 5.76 0.08 -19.60
N SER A 113 6.89 -0.15 -20.28
CA SER A 113 6.88 -0.57 -21.68
C SER A 113 6.38 -2.01 -21.82
N GLY A 114 6.85 -2.91 -20.96
CA GLY A 114 6.32 -4.26 -20.78
C GLY A 114 4.85 -4.27 -20.38
N VAL A 115 4.42 -3.36 -19.48
CA VAL A 115 3.00 -3.22 -19.11
C VAL A 115 2.15 -2.88 -20.33
N ARG A 116 2.53 -1.88 -21.12
CA ARG A 116 1.81 -1.50 -22.36
C ARG A 116 1.72 -2.67 -23.33
N HIS A 117 2.80 -3.42 -23.49
CA HIS A 117 2.83 -4.59 -24.36
C HIS A 117 1.84 -5.68 -23.91
N VAL A 118 1.81 -6.01 -22.62
CA VAL A 118 0.87 -7.00 -22.06
C VAL A 118 -0.58 -6.54 -22.20
N LEU A 119 -0.87 -5.29 -21.84
CA LEU A 119 -2.22 -4.73 -21.98
C LEU A 119 -2.71 -4.71 -23.44
N SER A 120 -1.82 -4.48 -24.41
CA SER A 120 -2.17 -4.51 -25.85
C SER A 120 -2.55 -5.90 -26.37
N ARG A 121 -2.20 -6.97 -25.64
CA ARG A 121 -2.47 -8.36 -26.03
C ARG A 121 -3.59 -9.00 -25.23
N ASP A 122 -3.97 -8.39 -24.11
CA ASP A 122 -4.94 -8.94 -23.18
C ASP A 122 -5.83 -7.85 -22.58
N GLU A 123 -6.92 -7.55 -23.29
CA GLU A 123 -7.93 -6.57 -22.88
C GLU A 123 -8.73 -7.00 -21.63
N SER A 124 -8.59 -8.26 -21.18
CA SER A 124 -9.27 -8.75 -19.97
C SER A 124 -8.60 -8.30 -18.67
N ILE A 125 -7.40 -7.73 -18.75
CA ILE A 125 -6.69 -7.18 -17.59
C ILE A 125 -7.30 -5.83 -17.22
N ARG A 126 -7.93 -5.77 -16.03
CA ARG A 126 -8.68 -4.59 -15.57
C ARG A 126 -8.11 -3.93 -14.32
N PHE A 127 -7.14 -4.57 -13.68
CA PHE A 127 -6.52 -4.10 -12.45
C PHE A 127 -5.01 -4.04 -12.62
N PHE A 128 -4.40 -2.98 -12.08
CA PHE A 128 -2.96 -2.78 -12.05
C PHE A 128 -2.54 -2.45 -10.63
N LEU A 129 -1.64 -3.25 -10.06
CA LEU A 129 -1.12 -3.11 -8.70
C LEU A 129 0.41 -2.89 -8.74
N PRO A 130 0.88 -1.68 -9.07
CA PRO A 130 2.31 -1.35 -9.07
C PRO A 130 2.86 -1.23 -7.65
N VAL A 131 4.19 -1.27 -7.54
CA VAL A 131 4.92 -1.20 -6.27
C VAL A 131 5.94 -0.07 -6.34
N HIS A 132 5.96 0.77 -5.32
CA HIS A 132 7.00 1.80 -5.12
C HIS A 132 8.16 1.21 -4.32
N LEU A 133 8.95 0.36 -4.98
CA LEU A 133 9.94 -0.48 -4.31
C LEU A 133 11.06 0.37 -3.69
N PHE A 134 11.48 0.00 -2.47
CA PHE A 134 12.53 0.69 -1.70
C PHE A 134 12.32 2.19 -1.45
N GLY A 135 11.09 2.68 -1.58
CA GLY A 135 10.76 4.10 -1.44
C GLY A 135 10.93 4.92 -2.73
N HIS A 136 11.26 4.27 -3.85
CA HIS A 136 11.25 4.90 -5.17
C HIS A 136 9.82 4.93 -5.73
N ALA A 137 9.29 6.13 -5.94
CA ALA A 137 7.97 6.32 -6.51
C ALA A 137 7.97 5.97 -8.02
N LEU A 138 6.95 5.22 -8.44
CA LEU A 138 6.71 4.92 -9.85
C LEU A 138 6.23 6.20 -10.56
N ASN A 139 6.64 6.37 -11.81
CA ASN A 139 6.29 7.55 -12.60
C ASN A 139 4.78 7.64 -12.87
N ALA A 140 4.09 8.54 -12.14
CA ALA A 140 2.65 8.75 -12.26
C ALA A 140 2.19 9.21 -13.66
N CYS A 141 2.99 10.01 -14.37
CA CYS A 141 2.67 10.41 -15.75
C CYS A 141 2.72 9.21 -16.70
N GLY A 142 3.71 8.33 -16.50
CA GLY A 142 3.82 7.08 -17.26
C GLY A 142 2.59 6.19 -17.08
N ILE A 143 2.14 6.01 -15.83
CA ILE A 143 0.95 5.21 -15.49
C ILE A 143 -0.31 5.77 -16.17
N ARG A 144 -0.52 7.09 -16.13
CA ARG A 144 -1.71 7.74 -16.74
C ARG A 144 -1.77 7.61 -18.26
N SER A 145 -0.65 7.29 -18.90
CA SER A 145 -0.55 7.17 -20.35
C SER A 145 -0.70 5.74 -20.87
N LEU A 146 -0.79 4.74 -19.99
CA LEU A 146 -0.99 3.33 -20.34
C LEU A 146 -2.31 3.14 -21.09
#